data_AF-A0A8J2JVY9-F1
#
_entry.id   AF-A0A8J2JVY9-F1
#
_cell.length_a   1.000
_cell.length_b   1.000
_cell.length_c   1.000
_cell.angle_alpha   90.00
_cell.angle_beta   90.00
_cell.angle_gamma   90.00
#
_symmetry.space_group_name_H-M   'P 1'
#
loop_
_entity.id
_entity.type
_entity.pdbx_description
1 polymer ?
#
loop_
_entity_poly.entity_id
_entity_poly.type
_entity_poly.pdbx_seq_one_letter_code
_entity_poly.pdbx_strand_id
1 'polypeptide(L)'
;MGSLSNLLLHLWQQLILCIRQDYLFRELLLLNRKLPNNVRFVAKRRATIWGGASLLSVLLSAMEDLVKHADDWNWKWDYVINLSESDFPLKTTAQLEKFLSLSNGKNFIKSHGRDVQKFILKQGLDKTFLECENRMWRIGDRSLPRGIVIDGGSDWVALHREFVHYIITTNDTLVEGLKTVFKYTLLPAENCGYMTNCSTRRA
;
A
#
# COMPACT_ATOMS: atom_id res chain seq x y z
N MET A 1 -19.67 -7.07 14.87
CA MET A 1 -19.39 -8.32 14.12
C MET A 1 -20.08 -8.43 12.75
N GLY A 2 -20.97 -7.52 12.33
CA GLY A 2 -21.71 -7.65 11.06
C GLY A 2 -21.18 -6.90 9.82
N SER A 3 -20.21 -5.98 9.92
CA SER A 3 -19.75 -5.21 8.74
C SER A 3 -18.61 -5.87 7.96
N LEU A 4 -17.63 -6.46 8.66
CA LEU A 4 -16.53 -7.20 8.03
C LEU A 4 -17.07 -8.39 7.23
N SER A 5 -18.07 -9.12 7.74
CA SER A 5 -18.66 -10.29 7.07
C SER A 5 -19.28 -9.95 5.71
N ASN A 6 -19.95 -8.81 5.56
CA ASN A 6 -20.55 -8.42 4.29
C ASN A 6 -19.51 -7.94 3.26
N LEU A 7 -18.43 -7.29 3.71
CA LEU A 7 -17.33 -6.91 2.81
C LEU A 7 -16.57 -8.14 2.28
N LEU A 8 -16.37 -9.14 3.15
CA LEU A 8 -15.65 -10.40 2.87
C LEU A 8 -16.37 -11.29 1.86
N LEU A 9 -17.69 -11.17 1.73
CA LEU A 9 -18.49 -12.00 0.83
C LEU A 9 -18.49 -11.49 -0.62
N HIS A 10 -18.30 -10.19 -0.83
CA HIS A 10 -18.50 -9.55 -2.14
C HIS A 10 -17.23 -9.07 -2.81
N LEU A 11 -16.12 -8.95 -2.08
CA LEU A 11 -14.85 -8.49 -2.61
C LEU A 11 -13.77 -9.54 -2.43
N TRP A 12 -12.82 -9.58 -3.37
CA TRP A 12 -11.57 -10.31 -3.16
C TRP A 12 -10.67 -9.53 -2.19
N GLN A 13 -10.17 -10.22 -1.17
CA GLN A 13 -9.41 -9.63 -0.09
C GLN A 13 -8.13 -10.39 0.18
N GLN A 14 -7.01 -9.70 0.08
CA GLN A 14 -5.75 -10.16 0.66
C GLN A 14 -5.59 -9.61 2.06
N LEU A 15 -5.52 -10.50 3.03
CA LEU A 15 -5.32 -10.18 4.43
C LEU A 15 -3.84 -10.14 4.74
N ILE A 16 -3.38 -8.95 5.15
CA ILE A 16 -2.06 -8.71 5.71
C ILE A 16 -2.18 -8.78 7.24
N LEU A 17 -1.45 -9.70 7.86
CA LEU A 17 -1.44 -9.82 9.32
C LEU A 17 -0.04 -9.70 9.90
N CYS A 18 0.06 -8.89 10.94
CA CYS A 18 1.28 -8.73 11.68
C CYS A 18 1.68 -10.06 12.35
N ILE A 19 2.96 -10.41 12.28
CA ILE A 19 3.48 -11.67 12.88
C ILE A 19 3.22 -11.77 14.39
N ARG A 20 3.04 -10.63 15.06
CA ARG A 20 2.74 -10.54 16.50
C ARG A 20 1.28 -10.85 16.86
N GLN A 21 0.40 -10.98 15.87
CA GLN A 21 -1.06 -11.15 16.07
C GLN A 21 -1.51 -12.58 15.74
N ASP A 22 -0.97 -13.56 16.49
CA ASP A 22 -1.24 -14.98 16.21
C ASP A 22 -2.67 -15.40 16.51
N TYR A 23 -3.31 -14.83 17.54
CA TYR A 23 -4.72 -15.11 17.83
C TYR A 23 -5.61 -14.70 16.66
N LEU A 24 -5.49 -13.44 16.23
CA LEU A 24 -6.24 -12.90 15.09
C LEU A 24 -5.97 -13.70 13.80
N PHE A 25 -4.72 -14.13 13.57
CA PHE A 25 -4.38 -14.99 12.45
C PHE A 25 -5.11 -16.34 12.49
N ARG A 26 -5.18 -17.00 13.65
CA ARG A 26 -5.92 -18.26 13.80
C ARG A 26 -7.42 -18.09 13.54
N GLU A 27 -8.02 -17.02 14.05
CA GLU A 27 -9.44 -16.73 13.82
C GLU A 27 -9.73 -16.45 12.35
N LEU A 28 -8.89 -15.65 11.68
CA LEU A 28 -9.07 -15.34 10.27
C LEU A 28 -8.77 -16.55 9.36
N LEU A 29 -7.90 -17.47 9.77
CA LEU A 29 -7.68 -18.72 9.04
C LEU A 29 -8.97 -19.55 8.94
N LEU A 30 -9.83 -19.53 9.97
CA LEU A 30 -11.14 -20.18 9.90
C LEU A 30 -12.04 -19.51 8.85
N LEU A 31 -11.92 -18.19 8.68
CA LEU A 31 -12.69 -17.44 7.69
C LEU A 31 -12.22 -17.73 6.26
N ASN A 32 -10.92 -17.85 6.04
CA ASN A 32 -10.35 -18.27 4.75
C ASN A 32 -10.81 -19.67 4.34
N ARG A 33 -11.04 -20.59 5.30
CA ARG A 33 -11.64 -21.91 5.01
C ARG A 33 -13.09 -21.81 4.56
N LYS A 34 -13.83 -20.81 5.04
CA LYS A 34 -15.23 -20.56 4.65
C LYS A 34 -15.34 -19.84 3.31
N LEU A 35 -14.36 -18.99 2.98
CA LEU A 35 -14.35 -18.15 1.77
C LEU A 35 -13.04 -18.33 0.96
N PRO A 36 -12.72 -19.55 0.50
CA PRO A 36 -11.42 -19.88 -0.07
C PRO A 36 -11.12 -19.18 -1.40
N ASN A 37 -12.17 -18.70 -2.09
CA ASN A 37 -12.05 -18.00 -3.36
C ASN A 37 -12.02 -16.47 -3.20
N ASN A 38 -12.42 -15.94 -2.04
CA ASN A 38 -12.55 -14.50 -1.82
C ASN A 38 -11.44 -13.98 -0.93
N VAL A 39 -10.99 -14.79 0.02
CA VAL A 39 -10.01 -14.39 1.03
C VAL A 39 -8.73 -15.17 0.82
N ARG A 40 -7.60 -14.48 0.86
CA ARG A 40 -6.26 -15.06 0.85
C ARG A 40 -5.36 -14.32 1.83
N PHE A 41 -4.31 -14.98 2.32
CA PHE A 41 -3.30 -14.36 3.16
C PHE A 41 -2.03 -14.10 2.38
N VAL A 42 -1.40 -12.95 2.64
CA VAL A 42 -0.03 -12.71 2.18
C VAL A 42 0.89 -13.72 2.88
N ALA A 43 1.71 -14.42 2.09
CA ALA A 43 2.50 -15.55 2.58
C ALA A 43 3.50 -15.14 3.69
N LYS A 44 4.10 -13.95 3.57
CA LYS A 44 5.11 -13.45 4.50
C LYS A 44 4.52 -12.43 5.47
N ARG A 45 4.21 -12.89 6.70
CA ARG A 45 3.87 -12.01 7.82
C ARG A 45 5.10 -11.24 8.28
N ARG A 46 4.98 -9.94 8.52
CA ARG A 46 6.03 -9.09 9.10
C ARG A 46 5.55 -8.40 10.37
N ALA A 47 6.46 -7.94 11.20
CA ALA A 47 6.12 -7.08 12.33
C ALA A 47 5.97 -5.64 11.83
N THR A 48 4.79 -5.31 11.29
CA THR A 48 4.50 -3.93 10.90
C THR A 48 4.39 -3.07 12.15
N ILE A 49 5.34 -2.15 12.31
CA ILE A 49 5.34 -1.15 13.37
C ILE A 49 4.83 0.19 12.83
N TRP A 50 4.32 1.04 13.71
CA TRP A 50 3.91 2.38 13.31
C TRP A 50 5.10 3.17 12.75
N GLY A 51 4.93 3.77 11.57
CA GLY A 51 6.00 4.47 10.85
C GLY A 51 7.06 3.58 10.20
N GLY A 52 6.99 2.25 10.33
CA GLY A 52 7.99 1.32 9.81
C GLY A 52 8.05 1.24 8.29
N ALA A 53 9.23 0.97 7.76
CA ALA A 53 9.44 0.67 6.34
C ALA A 53 8.88 -0.71 5.93
N SER A 54 8.66 -1.59 6.90
CA SER A 54 7.98 -2.86 6.72
C SER A 54 6.55 -2.71 6.20
N LEU A 55 5.84 -1.63 6.52
CA LEU A 55 4.49 -1.39 6.01
C LEU A 55 4.47 -1.32 4.48
N LEU A 56 5.30 -0.46 3.89
CA LEU A 56 5.41 -0.36 2.43
C LEU A 56 5.89 -1.68 1.82
N SER A 57 6.84 -2.35 2.47
CA SER A 57 7.35 -3.65 1.99
C SER A 57 6.24 -4.71 1.89
N VAL A 58 5.31 -4.73 2.85
CA VAL A 58 4.20 -5.68 2.86
C VAL A 58 3.11 -5.29 1.86
N LEU A 59 2.81 -4.00 1.71
CA LEU A 59 1.89 -3.52 0.68
C LEU A 59 2.39 -3.87 -0.73
N LEU A 60 3.67 -3.65 -1.01
CA LEU A 60 4.30 -4.02 -2.27
C LEU A 60 4.30 -5.54 -2.50
N SER A 61 4.55 -6.33 -1.45
CA SER A 61 4.47 -7.80 -1.54
C SER A 61 3.07 -8.28 -1.87
N ALA A 62 2.03 -7.67 -1.28
CA ALA A 62 0.64 -8.03 -1.58
C ALA A 62 0.23 -7.65 -3.02
N MET A 63 0.71 -6.50 -3.50
CA MET A 63 0.54 -6.09 -4.90
C MET A 63 1.29 -7.01 -5.86
N GLU A 64 2.49 -7.44 -5.51
CA GLU A 64 3.27 -8.41 -6.27
C GLU A 64 2.53 -9.76 -6.36
N ASP A 65 1.96 -10.23 -5.25
CA ASP A 65 1.15 -11.44 -5.20
C ASP A 65 -0.09 -11.32 -6.13
N LEU A 66 -0.77 -10.16 -6.16
CA LEU A 66 -1.88 -9.93 -7.11
C LEU A 66 -1.42 -10.00 -8.57
N VAL A 67 -0.27 -9.40 -8.89
CA VAL A 67 0.23 -9.36 -10.26
C VAL A 67 0.66 -10.75 -10.73
N LYS A 68 1.24 -11.56 -9.85
CA LYS A 68 1.80 -12.87 -10.20
C LYS A 68 0.79 -14.01 -10.13
N HIS A 69 -0.16 -13.96 -9.21
CA HIS A 69 -0.99 -15.12 -8.84
C HIS A 69 -2.49 -14.90 -8.99
N ALA A 70 -2.96 -13.70 -9.35
CA ALA A 70 -4.39 -13.46 -9.50
C ALA A 70 -5.05 -14.41 -10.51
N ASP A 71 -4.37 -14.74 -11.61
CA ASP A 71 -4.89 -15.68 -12.61
C ASP A 71 -5.00 -17.12 -12.05
N ASP A 72 -3.99 -17.58 -11.30
CA ASP A 72 -4.03 -18.87 -10.58
C ASP A 72 -5.18 -18.93 -9.58
N TRP A 73 -5.57 -17.78 -9.04
CA TRP A 73 -6.66 -17.64 -8.07
C TRP A 73 -8.02 -17.37 -8.71
N ASN A 74 -8.07 -17.19 -10.04
CA ASN A 74 -9.24 -16.74 -10.78
C ASN A 74 -9.81 -15.40 -10.27
N TRP A 75 -8.92 -14.47 -9.88
CA TRP A 75 -9.27 -13.13 -9.39
C TRP A 75 -9.19 -12.10 -10.53
N LYS A 76 -10.31 -11.47 -10.86
CA LYS A 76 -10.39 -10.44 -11.90
C LYS A 76 -10.49 -9.04 -11.30
N TRP A 77 -9.38 -8.51 -10.82
CA TRP A 77 -9.35 -7.23 -10.11
C TRP A 77 -8.99 -6.05 -11.03
N ASP A 78 -9.54 -4.87 -10.73
CA ASP A 78 -9.25 -3.61 -11.43
C ASP A 78 -8.56 -2.58 -10.54
N TYR A 79 -8.79 -2.65 -9.22
CA TYR A 79 -8.28 -1.70 -8.25
C TYR A 79 -7.74 -2.41 -7.01
N VAL A 80 -6.68 -1.86 -6.43
CA VAL A 80 -6.20 -2.18 -5.08
C VAL A 80 -6.61 -1.05 -4.15
N ILE A 81 -7.31 -1.40 -3.07
CA ILE A 81 -7.70 -0.47 -2.00
C ILE A 81 -7.16 -1.04 -0.70
N ASN A 82 -6.31 -0.30 0.00
CA ASN A 82 -5.86 -0.73 1.33
C ASN A 82 -6.88 -0.29 2.40
N LEU A 83 -7.11 -1.19 3.36
CA LEU A 83 -7.95 -0.97 4.55
C LEU A 83 -7.25 -1.58 5.76
N SER A 84 -7.48 -1.02 6.93
CA SER A 84 -7.16 -1.59 8.25
C SER A 84 -8.43 -2.10 8.93
N GLU A 85 -8.23 -2.74 10.08
CA GLU A 85 -9.32 -3.26 10.90
C GLU A 85 -10.25 -2.16 11.46
N SER A 86 -9.76 -0.93 11.60
CA SER A 86 -10.54 0.20 12.09
C SER A 86 -11.34 0.94 11.00
N ASP A 87 -11.18 0.57 9.72
CA ASP A 87 -11.89 1.22 8.63
C ASP A 87 -13.34 0.72 8.50
N PHE A 88 -14.23 1.63 8.11
CA PHE A 88 -15.65 1.33 7.95
C PHE A 88 -16.23 1.98 6.69
N PRO A 89 -16.97 1.22 5.85
CA PRO A 89 -17.56 1.77 4.63
C PRO A 89 -18.69 2.76 4.95
N LEU A 90 -18.62 3.96 4.37
CA LEU A 90 -19.68 4.99 4.46
C LEU A 90 -20.69 4.94 3.30
N LYS A 91 -20.38 4.15 2.25
CA LYS A 91 -21.18 3.98 1.04
C LYS A 91 -21.28 2.49 0.73
N THR A 92 -22.30 2.11 -0.05
CA THR A 92 -22.48 0.70 -0.43
C THR A 92 -21.44 0.26 -1.47
N THR A 93 -21.18 -1.04 -1.56
CA THR A 93 -20.29 -1.60 -2.57
C THR A 93 -20.73 -1.22 -3.99
N ALA A 94 -22.03 -1.24 -4.29
CA ALA A 94 -22.55 -0.83 -5.60
C ALA A 94 -22.26 0.65 -5.94
N GLN A 95 -22.28 1.54 -4.94
CA GLN A 95 -21.90 2.95 -5.13
C GLN A 95 -20.40 3.09 -5.40
N LEU A 96 -19.57 2.31 -4.70
CA LEU A 96 -18.12 2.28 -4.90
C LEU A 96 -17.78 1.74 -6.29
N GLU A 97 -18.35 0.61 -6.70
CA GLU A 97 -18.18 0.01 -8.02
C GLU A 97 -18.57 1.00 -9.12
N LYS A 98 -19.76 1.61 -9.03
CA LYS A 98 -20.20 2.63 -9.99
C LYS A 98 -19.20 3.78 -10.12
N PHE A 99 -18.68 4.28 -9.00
CA PHE A 99 -17.71 5.37 -9.00
C PHE A 99 -16.38 4.97 -9.65
N LEU A 100 -15.86 3.80 -9.32
CA LEU A 100 -14.60 3.28 -9.86
C LEU A 100 -14.72 2.94 -11.36
N SER A 101 -15.86 2.40 -11.80
CA SER A 101 -16.14 2.17 -13.21
C SER A 101 -16.18 3.47 -14.03
N LEU A 102 -16.83 4.52 -13.50
CA LEU A 102 -16.86 5.84 -14.15
C LEU A 102 -15.50 6.53 -14.17
N SER A 103 -14.60 6.14 -13.27
CA SER A 103 -13.27 6.71 -13.13
C SER A 103 -12.16 5.76 -13.54
N ASN A 104 -12.47 4.76 -14.38
CA ASN A 104 -11.53 3.72 -14.78
C ASN A 104 -10.19 4.30 -15.29
N GLY A 105 -9.08 3.68 -14.90
CA GLY A 105 -7.72 4.13 -15.24
C GLY A 105 -7.18 5.28 -14.38
N LYS A 106 -7.91 5.76 -13.36
CA LYS A 106 -7.43 6.81 -12.46
C LYS A 106 -6.94 6.23 -11.14
N ASN A 107 -5.88 6.83 -10.59
CA ASN A 107 -5.42 6.55 -9.23
C ASN A 107 -5.99 7.59 -8.26
N PHE A 108 -6.41 7.16 -7.07
CA PHE A 108 -6.94 8.02 -6.02
C PHE A 108 -5.97 8.06 -4.85
N ILE A 109 -5.29 9.20 -4.74
CA ILE A 109 -4.21 9.43 -3.79
C ILE A 109 -4.36 10.89 -3.30
N LYS A 110 -4.19 11.16 -1.99
CA LYS A 110 -4.52 12.46 -1.37
C LYS A 110 -3.30 13.21 -0.81
N SER A 111 -2.79 14.17 -1.58
CA SER A 111 -1.63 14.99 -1.19
C SER A 111 -1.90 15.87 0.04
N HIS A 112 -0.83 16.19 0.77
CA HIS A 112 -0.78 17.13 1.88
C HIS A 112 -1.21 18.56 1.47
N GLY A 113 -1.05 18.91 0.19
CA GLY A 113 -1.61 20.11 -0.45
C GLY A 113 -1.00 21.47 -0.08
N ARG A 114 0.01 21.56 0.80
CA ARG A 114 0.62 22.84 1.26
C ARG A 114 2.10 22.71 1.60
N ASP A 115 2.95 23.62 1.12
CA ASP A 115 4.37 23.79 1.49
C ASP A 115 5.19 22.48 1.56
N VAL A 116 5.73 22.07 0.41
CA VAL A 116 6.53 20.86 0.24
C VAL A 116 7.76 20.84 1.15
N GLN A 117 8.41 21.98 1.39
CA GLN A 117 9.62 22.03 2.21
C GLN A 117 9.28 21.73 3.67
N LYS A 118 8.20 22.33 4.18
CA LYS A 118 7.69 22.03 5.52
C LYS A 118 7.23 20.57 5.64
N PHE A 119 6.65 20.01 4.59
CA PHE A 119 6.26 18.60 4.55
C PHE A 119 7.48 17.68 4.65
N ILE A 120 8.52 17.91 3.83
CA ILE A 120 9.78 17.15 3.84
C ILE A 120 10.39 17.11 5.25
N LEU A 121 10.50 18.27 5.90
CA LEU A 121 11.08 18.37 7.24
C LEU A 121 10.22 17.67 8.30
N LYS A 122 8.89 17.82 8.25
CA LYS A 122 7.97 17.19 9.22
C LYS A 122 7.93 15.68 9.10
N GLN A 123 8.01 15.16 7.87
CA GLN A 123 8.05 13.73 7.58
C GLN A 123 9.45 13.14 7.78
N GLY A 124 10.47 13.97 8.01
CA GLY A 124 11.86 13.53 8.13
C GLY A 124 12.37 12.90 6.84
N LEU A 125 11.87 13.34 5.68
CA LEU A 125 12.30 12.82 4.38
C LEU A 125 13.77 13.15 4.10
N ASP A 126 14.32 14.19 4.72
CA ASP A 126 15.74 14.56 4.71
C ASP A 126 16.60 13.72 5.66
N LYS A 127 16.03 12.74 6.35
CA LYS A 127 16.73 11.82 7.26
C LYS A 127 16.71 10.39 6.73
N THR A 128 17.72 9.62 7.10
CA THR A 128 17.79 8.18 6.85
C THR A 128 17.34 7.42 8.09
N PHE A 129 16.47 6.45 7.90
CA PHE A 129 15.99 5.57 8.96
C PHE A 129 16.29 4.11 8.64
N LEU A 130 16.55 3.30 9.68
CA LEU A 130 16.69 1.86 9.59
C LEU A 130 15.67 1.20 10.50
N GLU A 131 14.83 0.33 9.94
CA GLU A 131 13.97 -0.53 10.75
C GLU A 131 14.77 -1.74 11.24
N CYS A 132 14.94 -1.86 12.55
CA CYS A 132 15.60 -2.99 13.19
C CYS A 132 15.00 -3.19 14.60
N GLU A 133 14.92 -4.43 15.07
CA GLU A 133 14.43 -4.77 16.42
C GLU A 133 13.05 -4.17 16.75
N ASN A 134 12.14 -4.16 15.77
CA ASN A 134 10.80 -3.55 15.89
C ASN A 134 10.82 -2.05 16.23
N ARG A 135 11.86 -1.33 15.79
CA ARG A 135 11.99 0.11 15.95
C ARG A 135 12.56 0.78 14.70
N MET A 136 12.16 2.03 14.48
CA MET A 136 12.79 2.91 13.50
C MET A 136 13.93 3.70 14.15
N TRP A 137 15.15 3.46 13.67
CA TRP A 137 16.36 4.16 14.11
C TRP A 137 16.71 5.26 13.12
N ARG A 138 16.80 6.51 13.58
CA ARG A 138 17.34 7.60 12.75
C ARG A 138 18.87 7.49 12.74
N ILE A 139 19.44 7.23 11.57
CA ILE A 139 20.88 6.95 11.44
C ILE A 139 21.70 8.12 10.87
N GLY A 140 21.04 9.14 10.30
CA GLY A 140 21.73 10.34 9.83
C GLY A 140 20.88 11.19 8.89
N ASP A 141 21.49 12.25 8.37
CA ASP A 141 20.91 13.10 7.33
C ASP A 141 21.11 12.50 5.94
N ARG A 142 20.26 12.87 4.99
CA ARG A 142 20.41 12.53 3.57
C ARG A 142 19.97 13.67 2.67
N SER A 143 20.55 13.71 1.48
CA SER A 143 20.05 14.53 0.40
C SER A 143 19.01 13.77 -0.41
N LEU A 144 17.89 14.42 -0.74
CA LEU A 144 16.85 13.84 -1.58
C LEU A 144 17.27 13.85 -3.06
N PRO A 145 16.78 12.89 -3.88
CA PRO A 145 17.10 12.84 -5.30
C PRO A 145 16.69 14.14 -6.02
N ARG A 146 17.54 14.60 -6.94
CA ARG A 146 17.27 15.79 -7.77
C ARG A 146 16.54 15.39 -9.05
N GLY A 147 15.83 16.34 -9.65
CA GLY A 147 15.13 16.14 -10.93
C GLY A 147 13.75 15.50 -10.81
N ILE A 148 13.28 15.25 -9.58
CA ILE A 148 11.94 14.72 -9.29
C ILE A 148 11.16 15.69 -8.40
N VAL A 149 9.83 15.63 -8.52
CA VAL A 149 8.94 16.35 -7.62
C VAL A 149 8.59 15.43 -6.46
N ILE A 150 8.84 15.92 -5.25
CA ILE A 150 8.53 15.20 -4.01
C ILE A 150 7.18 15.70 -3.52
N ASP A 151 6.28 14.76 -3.28
CA ASP A 151 4.96 14.99 -2.72
C ASP A 151 4.61 13.78 -1.84
N GLY A 152 3.61 13.94 -0.99
CA GLY A 152 3.18 12.96 -0.02
C GLY A 152 1.85 13.34 0.61
N GLY A 153 1.31 12.49 1.47
CA GLY A 153 0.00 12.71 2.07
C GLY A 153 -0.53 11.45 2.72
N SER A 154 -1.78 11.10 2.44
CA SER A 154 -2.36 9.89 3.02
C SER A 154 -1.72 8.62 2.44
N ASP A 155 -1.52 7.63 3.31
CA ASP A 155 -1.17 6.24 3.01
C ASP A 155 -2.38 5.37 2.61
N TRP A 156 -3.60 5.90 2.73
CA TRP A 156 -4.83 5.30 2.20
C TRP A 156 -4.96 5.63 0.72
N VAL A 157 -4.97 4.61 -0.13
CA VAL A 157 -4.95 4.73 -1.58
C VAL A 157 -5.94 3.79 -2.25
N ALA A 158 -6.43 4.20 -3.42
CA ALA A 158 -7.02 3.30 -4.39
C ALA A 158 -6.25 3.39 -5.71
N LEU A 159 -5.58 2.31 -6.09
CA LEU A 159 -4.67 2.25 -7.23
C LEU A 159 -5.24 1.37 -8.33
N HIS A 160 -5.22 1.85 -9.56
CA HIS A 160 -5.64 1.09 -10.73
C HIS A 160 -4.63 -0.01 -11.07
N ARG A 161 -5.12 -1.12 -11.62
CA ARG A 161 -4.32 -2.30 -11.96
C ARG A 161 -3.13 -2.01 -12.84
N GLU A 162 -3.25 -1.15 -13.85
CA GLU A 162 -2.13 -0.83 -14.75
C GLU A 162 -0.98 -0.14 -14.01
N PHE A 163 -1.31 0.76 -13.08
CA PHE A 163 -0.29 1.44 -12.28
C PHE A 163 0.40 0.50 -11.29
N VAL A 164 -0.37 -0.39 -10.65
CA VAL A 164 0.18 -1.43 -9.78
C VAL A 164 1.11 -2.36 -10.59
N HIS A 165 0.66 -2.80 -11.77
CA HIS A 165 1.47 -3.62 -12.66
C HIS A 165 2.77 -2.93 -13.06
N TYR A 166 2.72 -1.64 -13.44
CA TYR A 166 3.91 -0.84 -13.74
C TYR A 166 4.88 -0.80 -12.55
N ILE A 167 4.42 -0.47 -11.34
CA ILE A 167 5.31 -0.39 -10.16
C ILE A 167 5.98 -1.73 -9.86
N ILE A 168 5.27 -2.85 -10.03
CA ILE A 168 5.79 -4.18 -9.72
C ILE A 168 6.76 -4.68 -10.79
N THR A 169 6.46 -4.48 -12.07
CA THR A 169 7.15 -5.14 -13.19
C THR A 169 8.17 -4.27 -13.92
N THR A 170 8.18 -2.96 -13.68
CA THR A 170 9.10 -2.04 -14.35
C THR A 170 10.56 -2.28 -13.96
N ASN A 171 11.45 -2.09 -14.92
CA ASN A 171 12.91 -2.00 -14.75
C ASN A 171 13.40 -0.54 -14.85
N ASP A 172 12.49 0.44 -14.65
CA ASP A 172 12.83 1.86 -14.65
C ASP A 172 13.73 2.17 -13.45
N THR A 173 14.93 2.70 -13.74
CA THR A 173 15.93 3.06 -12.74
C THR A 173 15.42 4.07 -11.72
N LEU A 174 14.48 4.94 -12.12
CA LEU A 174 13.84 5.87 -11.19
C LEU A 174 13.03 5.11 -10.14
N VAL A 175 12.19 4.17 -10.57
CA VAL A 175 11.32 3.42 -9.66
C VAL A 175 12.15 2.52 -8.74
N GLU A 176 13.22 1.89 -9.25
CA GLU A 176 14.15 1.11 -8.44
C GLU A 176 14.91 1.98 -7.42
N GLY A 177 15.38 3.15 -7.85
CA GLY A 177 16.01 4.14 -6.97
C GLY A 177 15.06 4.59 -5.86
N LEU A 178 13.80 4.89 -6.19
CA LEU A 178 12.78 5.26 -5.22
C LEU A 178 12.46 4.14 -4.24
N LYS A 179 12.33 2.89 -4.69
CA LYS A 179 12.15 1.71 -3.82
C LYS A 179 13.31 1.61 -2.80
N THR A 180 14.54 1.88 -3.24
CA THR A 180 15.71 1.90 -2.36
C THR A 180 15.64 3.02 -1.34
N VAL A 181 15.31 4.26 -1.76
CA VAL A 181 15.15 5.40 -0.85
C VAL A 181 14.08 5.11 0.20
N PHE A 182 12.93 4.57 -0.19
CA PHE A 182 11.82 4.30 0.72
C PHE A 182 12.05 3.16 1.70
N LYS A 183 12.94 2.22 1.38
CA LYS A 183 13.38 1.19 2.33
C LYS A 183 14.01 1.79 3.60
N TYR A 184 14.60 2.98 3.48
CA TYR A 184 15.27 3.69 4.57
C TYR A 184 14.57 5.00 4.95
N THR A 185 13.25 5.05 4.81
CA THR A 185 12.42 6.24 5.06
C THR A 185 11.40 5.95 6.16
N LEU A 186 11.15 6.94 7.03
CA LEU A 186 10.04 6.91 7.99
C LEU A 186 8.72 7.18 7.26
N LEU A 187 7.64 6.50 7.67
CA LEU A 187 6.31 6.64 7.04
C LEU A 187 6.37 6.56 5.49
N PRO A 188 7.00 5.53 4.90
CA PRO A 188 7.22 5.53 3.46
C PRO A 188 5.94 5.37 2.65
N ALA A 189 4.90 4.74 3.20
CA ALA A 189 3.60 4.60 2.53
C ALA A 189 2.89 5.94 2.29
N GLU A 190 3.08 6.92 3.19
CA GLU A 190 2.55 8.29 3.04
C GLU A 190 3.18 9.06 1.87
N ASN A 191 4.32 8.59 1.37
CA ASN A 191 5.15 9.32 0.40
C ASN A 191 5.29 8.55 -0.94
N CYS A 192 5.18 7.22 -0.92
CA CYS A 192 5.50 6.36 -2.06
C CYS A 192 4.54 6.47 -3.25
N GLY A 193 3.24 6.71 -3.01
CA GLY A 193 2.25 6.81 -4.09
C GLY A 193 2.42 8.02 -5.01
N TYR A 194 3.11 9.07 -4.56
CA TYR A 194 3.15 10.37 -5.23
C TYR A 194 4.39 10.54 -6.11
N MET A 195 5.54 10.00 -5.70
CA MET A 195 6.78 10.15 -6.45
C MET A 195 6.78 9.38 -7.78
N THR A 196 6.00 8.31 -7.90
CA THR A 196 5.85 7.55 -9.16
C THR A 196 4.75 8.11 -10.07
N ASN A 197 3.65 8.66 -9.53
CA ASN A 197 2.56 9.22 -10.33
C ASN A 197 2.88 10.63 -10.88
N CYS A 198 3.61 11.48 -10.14
CA CYS A 198 4.01 12.80 -10.63
C CYS A 198 5.12 12.75 -11.68
N SER A 199 6.02 11.76 -11.59
CA SER A 199 7.19 11.66 -12.48
C SER A 199 6.87 10.93 -13.79
N THR A 200 5.88 10.05 -13.82
CA THR A 200 5.52 9.25 -15.00
C THR A 200 4.54 9.94 -15.96
N ARG A 201 3.93 11.07 -15.57
CA ARG A 201 3.10 11.90 -16.48
C ARG A 201 3.89 12.87 -17.37
N ARG A 202 5.22 12.72 -17.44
CA ARG A 202 6.09 13.43 -18.39
C ARG A 202 6.92 12.43 -19.20
N ALA A 203 6.24 11.56 -19.94
CA ALA A 203 6.79 10.86 -21.11
C ALA A 203 5.65 10.64 -22.10
#